data_AF-A0A7C4Z6K9-F1
#
_entry.id   AF-A0A7C4Z6K9-F1
#
_cell.length_a   1.000
_cell.length_b   1.000
_cell.length_c   1.000
_cell.angle_alpha   90.00
_cell.angle_beta   90.00
_cell.angle_gamma   90.00
#
_symmetry.space_group_name_H-M   'P 1'
#
loop_
_entity.id
_entity.type
_entity.pdbx_description
1 polymer ?
#
loop_
_entity_poly.entity_id
_entity_poly.type
_entity_poly.pdbx_seq_one_letter_code
_entity_poly.pdbx_strand_id
1 'polypeptide(L)'
;RFTAEGAGLRDAVEHVLPVYHPSTPETVATAGQIDAKGERVEAIVLPQVLDPSMGELTVTIDPSLAAGMRDGLKYLESYPYECVEQTVSRFLPNVFTYRALKSLGIRNPELEEKLPTLVSTALQKLYSAQRFNGGWGWWVQDDTNNYLTAYVLFGMTEAARAGFPVDQDVMARAARYLRERQYSIRTTTNVWQINREVFQLYVLANYDEWAGEDATRELSRAVLLFDNREKMGIWAKALLANALGAIDPGQKSRVDTLLSDIYSQAILSATGAHWEEAYQDYRNMNTDTRTTAIVLSALARYDKDNPLAGNAVRWLMSVRKEGRWESTYETVWALLGLTDWMVATGELEGDYSFAVDVNGSVIAQGKVTPENVDEQVKAQVAIADLLLDQANRLLITRSAGAGESDKGRLYYTAHLKYYLPAEEVKELSRGVIVSREYRLANAPDTPITAAKVGDIIQVRLTIIAPNDLHYVVVEDPLPAGCEAIDTSLATTSATMEPPRLEQVEKQKGPWWKWWWYGWWTPTHTELRDEKVVLFATYLAKGTYQYTYLMRASLPGSFQVMPATAYEMYFPEVFGRSAGRRFEITR
;
A
#
# COMPACT_ATOMS: atom_id res chain seq x y z
N ARG A 1 -27.84 9.14 -39.93
CA ARG A 1 -28.27 8.37 -41.12
C ARG A 1 -28.38 9.31 -42.31
N PHE A 2 -27.62 9.04 -43.37
CA PHE A 2 -27.74 9.75 -44.65
C PHE A 2 -28.40 8.82 -45.66
N THR A 3 -29.32 9.32 -46.47
CA THR A 3 -30.04 8.52 -47.48
C THR A 3 -30.01 9.21 -48.82
N ALA A 4 -29.72 8.46 -49.88
CA ALA A 4 -29.83 8.90 -51.26
C ALA A 4 -30.84 8.02 -52.00
N GLU A 5 -31.72 8.66 -52.77
CA GLU A 5 -32.74 7.98 -53.58
C GLU A 5 -32.74 8.55 -55.00
N GLY A 6 -32.74 7.66 -56.00
CA GLY A 6 -32.73 8.03 -57.41
C GLY A 6 -32.97 6.84 -58.33
N ALA A 7 -33.76 7.04 -59.39
CA ALA A 7 -34.08 6.01 -60.41
C ALA A 7 -34.60 4.66 -59.84
N GLY A 8 -35.36 4.70 -58.74
CA GLY A 8 -35.92 3.49 -58.11
C GLY A 8 -34.94 2.72 -57.23
N LEU A 9 -33.74 3.26 -56.99
CA LEU A 9 -32.74 2.71 -56.07
C LEU A 9 -32.63 3.60 -54.83
N ARG A 10 -32.34 2.96 -53.69
CA ARG A 10 -32.11 3.61 -52.40
C ARG A 10 -30.82 3.08 -51.80
N ASP A 11 -30.00 3.99 -51.30
CA ASP A 11 -28.83 3.68 -50.50
C ASP A 11 -28.83 4.51 -49.21
N ALA A 12 -28.25 3.96 -48.15
CA ALA A 12 -28.21 4.61 -46.85
C ALA A 12 -26.94 4.27 -46.08
N VAL A 13 -26.34 5.31 -45.47
CA VAL A 13 -25.23 5.14 -44.53
C VAL A 13 -25.72 5.49 -43.12
N GLU A 14 -25.54 4.55 -42.21
CA GLU A 14 -25.76 4.74 -40.78
C GLU A 14 -24.40 4.80 -40.08
N HIS A 15 -24.20 5.87 -39.32
CA HIS A 15 -23.07 6.03 -38.42
C HIS A 15 -23.63 6.15 -37.01
N VAL A 16 -23.13 5.32 -36.12
CA VAL A 16 -23.44 5.35 -34.69
C VAL A 16 -22.26 6.01 -34.00
N LEU A 17 -22.53 7.05 -33.20
CA LEU A 17 -21.52 7.73 -32.39
C LEU A 17 -21.89 7.51 -30.92
N PRO A 18 -20.97 7.00 -30.08
CA PRO A 18 -21.21 6.92 -28.66
C PRO A 18 -21.30 8.34 -28.08
N VAL A 19 -22.36 8.61 -27.32
CA VAL A 19 -22.53 9.88 -26.61
C VAL A 19 -22.22 9.65 -25.14
N TYR A 20 -21.10 10.20 -24.68
CA TYR A 20 -20.76 10.20 -23.27
C TYR A 20 -21.43 11.39 -22.58
N HIS A 21 -22.23 11.11 -21.56
CA HIS A 21 -22.75 12.18 -20.71
C HIS A 21 -21.58 12.85 -19.98
N PRO A 22 -21.53 14.19 -19.91
CA PRO A 22 -20.46 14.91 -19.24
C PRO A 22 -20.65 14.80 -17.72
N SER A 23 -20.43 13.62 -17.18
CA SER A 23 -20.53 13.30 -15.76
C SER A 23 -19.23 12.69 -15.28
N THR A 24 -18.70 13.15 -14.15
CA THR A 24 -17.47 12.60 -13.56
C THR A 24 -17.82 11.66 -12.40
N PRO A 25 -17.22 10.46 -12.33
CA PRO A 25 -17.34 9.63 -11.16
C PRO A 25 -16.56 10.25 -9.99
N GLU A 26 -17.07 10.06 -8.78
CA GLU A 26 -16.39 10.28 -7.51
C GLU A 26 -16.58 9.07 -6.62
N THR A 27 -15.56 8.76 -5.82
CA THR A 27 -15.63 7.71 -4.82
C THR A 27 -15.27 8.28 -3.45
N VAL A 28 -16.12 8.05 -2.47
CA VAL A 28 -15.82 8.27 -1.06
C VAL A 28 -15.96 6.96 -0.31
N ALA A 29 -15.21 6.79 0.77
CA ALA A 29 -15.22 5.54 1.51
C ALA A 29 -15.23 5.76 3.02
N THR A 30 -15.68 4.74 3.74
CA THR A 30 -15.51 4.57 5.19
C THR A 30 -15.17 3.11 5.48
N ALA A 31 -14.50 2.85 6.59
CA ALA A 31 -14.16 1.52 7.04
C ALA A 31 -14.21 1.42 8.56
N GLY A 32 -14.37 0.18 9.04
CA GLY A 32 -14.35 -0.08 10.47
C GLY A 32 -14.15 -1.55 10.79
N GLN A 33 -14.24 -1.86 12.08
CA GLN A 33 -14.12 -3.21 12.62
C GLN A 33 -15.09 -3.43 13.78
N ILE A 34 -15.48 -4.69 13.98
CA ILE A 34 -16.31 -5.15 15.09
C ILE A 34 -15.67 -6.39 15.71
N ASP A 35 -15.27 -6.26 16.97
CA ASP A 35 -14.36 -7.20 17.65
C ASP A 35 -15.10 -8.27 18.47
N ALA A 36 -16.35 -7.99 18.83
CA ALA A 36 -17.24 -8.87 19.58
C ALA A 36 -18.69 -8.57 19.20
N LYS A 37 -19.66 -9.29 19.78
CA LYS A 37 -21.09 -8.96 19.63
C LYS A 37 -21.35 -7.46 19.77
N GLY A 38 -21.98 -6.89 18.76
CA GLY A 38 -22.22 -5.45 18.72
C GLY A 38 -22.68 -4.98 17.36
N GLU A 39 -22.90 -3.67 17.31
CA GLU A 39 -23.40 -2.97 16.14
C GLU A 39 -22.50 -1.78 15.83
N ARG A 40 -22.34 -1.51 14.54
CA ARG A 40 -21.66 -0.33 14.03
C ARG A 40 -22.57 0.37 13.04
N VAL A 41 -22.73 1.68 13.21
CA VAL A 41 -23.57 2.50 12.35
C VAL A 41 -22.71 3.53 11.65
N GLU A 42 -22.85 3.59 10.33
CA GLU A 42 -22.25 4.61 9.48
C GLU A 42 -23.38 5.42 8.82
N ALA A 43 -23.18 6.75 8.72
CA ALA A 43 -24.11 7.64 8.05
C ALA A 43 -23.60 7.96 6.64
N ILE A 44 -24.34 7.54 5.61
CA ILE A 44 -23.99 7.77 4.21
C ILE A 44 -24.82 8.95 3.68
N VAL A 45 -24.16 10.05 3.36
CA VAL A 45 -24.79 11.28 2.86
C VAL A 45 -24.46 11.44 1.39
N LEU A 46 -25.50 11.55 0.56
CA LEU A 46 -25.36 11.83 -0.86
C LEU A 46 -25.17 13.35 -1.09
N PRO A 47 -24.35 13.76 -2.09
CA PRO A 47 -24.25 15.17 -2.43
C PRO A 47 -25.56 15.72 -3.01
N GLN A 48 -25.79 17.02 -2.86
CA GLN A 48 -27.04 17.66 -3.31
C GLN A 48 -27.25 17.65 -4.83
N VAL A 49 -26.14 17.59 -5.57
CA VAL A 49 -26.14 17.52 -7.03
C VAL A 49 -25.46 16.21 -7.37
N LEU A 50 -26.15 15.31 -8.08
CA LEU A 50 -25.64 14.06 -8.63
C LEU A 50 -26.62 13.52 -9.69
N ASP A 51 -26.18 12.56 -10.50
CA ASP A 51 -27.07 11.77 -11.36
C ASP A 51 -27.63 10.56 -10.58
N PRO A 52 -28.93 10.53 -10.23
CA PRO A 52 -29.49 9.48 -9.38
C PRO A 52 -29.64 8.14 -10.11
N SER A 53 -29.52 8.13 -11.45
CA SER A 53 -29.57 6.92 -12.25
C SER A 53 -28.24 6.17 -12.30
N MET A 54 -27.16 6.80 -11.82
CA MET A 54 -25.80 6.27 -11.91
C MET A 54 -25.09 6.24 -10.56
N GLY A 55 -24.35 5.15 -10.33
CA GLY A 55 -23.56 4.96 -9.12
C GLY A 55 -24.16 3.94 -8.15
N GLU A 56 -23.40 3.64 -7.12
CA GLU A 56 -23.70 2.58 -6.16
C GLU A 56 -22.98 2.81 -4.83
N LEU A 57 -23.60 2.31 -3.75
CA LEU A 57 -22.93 2.02 -2.49
C LEU A 57 -22.51 0.55 -2.52
N THR A 58 -21.20 0.30 -2.53
CA THR A 58 -20.62 -1.03 -2.37
C THR A 58 -20.19 -1.22 -0.92
N VAL A 59 -20.72 -2.24 -0.24
CA VAL A 59 -20.27 -2.65 1.09
C VAL A 59 -19.57 -4.00 1.00
N THR A 60 -18.36 -4.05 1.52
CA THR A 60 -17.53 -5.24 1.57
C THR A 60 -17.30 -5.63 3.01
N ILE A 61 -17.51 -6.92 3.31
CA ILE A 61 -17.31 -7.53 4.62
C ILE A 61 -16.16 -8.53 4.53
N ASP A 62 -15.17 -8.33 5.37
CA ASP A 62 -13.97 -9.14 5.44
C ASP A 62 -13.88 -9.79 6.84
N PRO A 63 -14.08 -11.12 6.95
CA PRO A 63 -13.96 -11.81 8.24
C PRO A 63 -12.52 -11.93 8.76
N SER A 64 -11.53 -11.74 7.89
CA SER A 64 -10.12 -11.60 8.25
C SER A 64 -9.41 -10.81 7.16
N LEU A 65 -8.58 -9.83 7.55
CA LEU A 65 -7.83 -9.03 6.58
C LEU A 65 -6.56 -9.73 6.10
N ALA A 66 -6.03 -10.69 6.86
CA ALA A 66 -4.78 -11.37 6.54
C ALA A 66 -4.97 -12.85 6.15
N ALA A 67 -6.18 -13.41 6.24
CA ALA A 67 -6.47 -14.76 5.74
C ALA A 67 -6.36 -14.86 4.20
N GLY A 68 -6.60 -13.77 3.46
CA GLY A 68 -6.35 -13.65 2.02
C GLY A 68 -4.87 -13.77 1.62
N MET A 69 -3.96 -13.98 2.59
CA MET A 69 -2.58 -14.37 2.33
C MET A 69 -2.40 -15.86 2.01
N ARG A 70 -3.38 -16.75 2.24
CA ARG A 70 -3.24 -18.20 1.99
C ARG A 70 -2.63 -18.52 0.61
N ASP A 71 -3.00 -17.76 -0.43
CA ASP A 71 -2.41 -17.87 -1.77
C ASP A 71 -1.07 -17.14 -1.96
N GLY A 72 -0.86 -15.99 -1.29
CA GLY A 72 0.39 -15.22 -1.34
C GLY A 72 1.54 -15.86 -0.56
N LEU A 73 1.21 -16.83 0.29
CA LEU A 73 2.15 -17.67 1.05
C LEU A 73 2.72 -18.83 0.22
N LYS A 74 2.43 -18.89 -1.09
CA LYS A 74 3.06 -19.86 -2.00
C LYS A 74 4.57 -19.62 -2.07
N TYR A 75 5.27 -20.73 -1.89
CA TYR A 75 6.68 -20.89 -1.59
C TYR A 75 7.66 -20.01 -2.40
N LEU A 76 8.48 -19.20 -1.69
CA LEU A 76 9.66 -18.52 -2.25
C LEU A 76 10.78 -19.54 -2.54
N GLU A 77 10.62 -20.37 -3.58
CA GLU A 77 11.60 -21.42 -3.94
C GLU A 77 12.77 -20.88 -4.79
N SER A 78 12.55 -19.82 -5.57
CA SER A 78 13.43 -19.46 -6.68
C SER A 78 14.07 -18.08 -6.51
N TYR A 79 15.24 -18.05 -5.87
CA TYR A 79 16.20 -16.96 -6.06
C TYR A 79 17.63 -17.53 -6.28
N PRO A 80 18.28 -17.25 -7.43
CA PRO A 80 19.46 -17.97 -7.89
C PRO A 80 20.81 -17.48 -7.31
N TYR A 81 20.81 -16.51 -6.39
CA TYR A 81 22.03 -15.88 -5.86
C TYR A 81 22.33 -16.32 -4.41
N GLU A 82 23.62 -16.27 -4.03
CA GLU A 82 24.17 -16.92 -2.82
C GLU A 82 24.67 -15.94 -1.72
N CYS A 83 24.16 -14.72 -1.64
CA CYS A 83 24.52 -13.82 -0.53
C CYS A 83 24.08 -14.38 0.84
N VAL A 84 24.74 -13.96 1.93
CA VAL A 84 24.33 -14.30 3.30
C VAL A 84 22.92 -13.79 3.62
N GLU A 85 22.60 -12.54 3.27
CA GLU A 85 21.26 -11.96 3.45
C GLU A 85 20.19 -12.79 2.73
N GLN A 86 20.46 -13.14 1.47
CA GLN A 86 19.54 -13.92 0.65
C GLN A 86 19.34 -15.33 1.22
N THR A 87 20.38 -15.93 1.80
CA THR A 87 20.29 -17.22 2.48
C THR A 87 19.29 -17.18 3.63
N VAL A 88 19.28 -16.10 4.43
CA VAL A 88 18.27 -15.88 5.49
C VAL A 88 16.89 -15.64 4.88
N SER A 89 16.79 -14.72 3.92
CA SER A 89 15.53 -14.31 3.28
C SER A 89 14.83 -15.43 2.50
N ARG A 90 15.52 -16.53 2.18
CA ARG A 90 14.92 -17.73 1.55
C ARG A 90 14.06 -18.55 2.50
N PHE A 91 14.48 -18.71 3.76
CA PHE A 91 13.74 -19.55 4.70
C PHE A 91 12.88 -18.74 5.67
N LEU A 92 13.27 -17.51 6.00
CA LEU A 92 12.64 -16.73 7.06
C LEU A 92 11.13 -16.44 6.83
N PRO A 93 10.67 -16.07 5.62
CA PRO A 93 9.23 -15.93 5.33
C PRO A 93 8.43 -17.19 5.65
N ASN A 94 8.97 -18.34 5.24
CA ASN A 94 8.34 -19.65 5.41
C ASN A 94 8.33 -20.07 6.89
N VAL A 95 9.38 -19.72 7.65
CA VAL A 95 9.44 -19.94 9.10
C VAL A 95 8.37 -19.11 9.83
N PHE A 96 8.19 -17.82 9.49
CA PHE A 96 7.12 -17.01 10.09
C PHE A 96 5.74 -17.56 9.78
N THR A 97 5.51 -17.89 8.51
CA THR A 97 4.26 -18.49 8.06
C THR A 97 3.97 -19.78 8.81
N TYR A 98 4.96 -20.68 8.88
CA TYR A 98 4.83 -21.95 9.58
C TYR A 98 4.52 -21.76 11.07
N ARG A 99 5.20 -20.82 11.74
CA ARG A 99 4.93 -20.50 13.15
C ARG A 99 3.52 -19.97 13.35
N ALA A 100 3.06 -19.06 12.50
CA ALA A 100 1.73 -18.46 12.58
C ALA A 100 0.63 -19.51 12.38
N LEU A 101 0.73 -20.32 11.33
CA LEU A 101 -0.20 -21.42 11.06
C LEU A 101 -0.23 -22.41 12.22
N LYS A 102 0.94 -22.77 12.76
CA LYS A 102 1.06 -23.66 13.91
C LYS A 102 0.42 -23.07 15.17
N SER A 103 0.59 -21.77 15.46
CA SER A 103 -0.07 -21.10 16.59
C SER A 103 -1.59 -21.03 16.45
N LEU A 104 -2.09 -21.03 15.21
CA LEU A 104 -3.51 -20.98 14.87
C LEU A 104 -4.12 -22.39 14.69
N GLY A 105 -3.32 -23.46 14.89
CA GLY A 105 -3.77 -24.85 14.73
C GLY A 105 -4.03 -25.28 13.28
N ILE A 106 -3.59 -24.50 12.29
CA ILE A 106 -3.81 -24.78 10.87
C ILE A 106 -2.65 -25.59 10.32
N ARG A 107 -2.96 -26.69 9.64
CA ARG A 107 -1.96 -27.55 8.99
C ARG A 107 -1.71 -27.12 7.55
N ASN A 108 -0.44 -27.15 7.15
CA ASN A 108 -0.02 -26.99 5.77
C ASN A 108 0.98 -28.10 5.42
N PRO A 109 0.50 -29.23 4.87
CA PRO A 109 1.34 -30.40 4.62
C PRO A 109 2.55 -30.13 3.71
N GLU A 110 2.38 -29.31 2.68
CA GLU A 110 3.47 -28.96 1.76
C GLU A 110 4.58 -28.18 2.47
N LEU A 111 4.20 -27.21 3.30
CA LEU A 111 5.15 -26.43 4.10
C LEU A 111 5.83 -27.30 5.16
N GLU A 112 5.07 -28.17 5.84
CA GLU A 112 5.57 -29.14 6.83
C GLU A 112 6.64 -30.09 6.22
N GLU A 113 6.46 -30.51 4.97
CA GLU A 113 7.37 -31.42 4.27
C GLU A 113 8.65 -30.73 3.76
N LYS A 114 8.52 -29.57 3.11
CA LYS A 114 9.65 -28.91 2.41
C LYS A 114 10.54 -28.06 3.33
N LEU A 115 9.93 -27.40 4.33
CA LEU A 115 10.61 -26.40 5.15
C LEU A 115 11.82 -26.94 5.94
N PRO A 116 11.79 -28.16 6.53
CA PRO A 116 12.95 -28.70 7.26
C PRO A 116 14.22 -28.78 6.40
N THR A 117 14.09 -29.22 5.14
CA THR A 117 15.22 -29.35 4.20
C THR A 117 15.76 -27.98 3.80
N LEU A 118 14.86 -27.02 3.56
CA LEU A 118 15.24 -25.65 3.23
C LEU A 118 16.01 -24.98 4.38
N VAL A 119 15.46 -25.05 5.60
CA VAL A 119 16.06 -24.44 6.80
C VAL A 119 17.42 -25.08 7.08
N SER A 120 17.52 -26.42 7.09
CA SER A 120 18.79 -27.11 7.35
C SER A 120 19.86 -26.75 6.32
N THR A 121 19.52 -26.71 5.03
CA THR A 121 20.46 -26.31 3.96
C THR A 121 20.95 -24.88 4.13
N ALA A 122 20.04 -23.95 4.44
CA ALA A 122 20.40 -22.55 4.66
C ALA A 122 21.29 -22.38 5.90
N LEU A 123 20.96 -23.04 7.01
CA LEU A 123 21.76 -23.00 8.24
C LEU A 123 23.18 -23.53 8.02
N GLN A 124 23.35 -24.63 7.28
CA GLN A 124 24.70 -25.14 6.96
C GLN A 124 25.55 -24.12 6.18
N LYS A 125 24.95 -23.41 5.22
CA LYS A 125 25.64 -22.31 4.51
C LYS A 125 26.02 -21.19 5.48
N LEU A 126 25.11 -20.78 6.37
CA LEU A 126 25.38 -19.75 7.38
C LEU A 126 26.51 -20.16 8.33
N TYR A 127 26.55 -21.41 8.78
CA TYR A 127 27.63 -21.93 9.64
C TYR A 127 28.99 -21.83 8.94
N SER A 128 29.06 -22.22 7.67
CA SER A 128 30.29 -22.13 6.87
C SER A 128 30.75 -20.70 6.61
N ALA A 129 29.82 -19.73 6.67
CA ALA A 129 30.08 -18.33 6.41
C ALA A 129 30.42 -17.51 7.67
N GLN A 130 30.27 -18.05 8.88
CA GLN A 130 30.54 -17.31 10.11
C GLN A 130 32.05 -17.09 10.29
N ARG A 131 32.44 -15.84 10.55
CA ARG A 131 33.84 -15.48 10.82
C ARG A 131 34.25 -15.85 12.25
N PHE A 132 35.55 -15.91 12.51
CA PHE A 132 36.10 -16.24 13.83
C PHE A 132 35.63 -15.28 14.95
N ASN A 133 35.42 -14.01 14.62
CA ASN A 133 34.88 -13.01 15.55
C ASN A 133 33.37 -13.16 15.83
N GLY A 134 32.69 -14.15 15.22
CA GLY A 134 31.27 -14.44 15.43
C GLY A 134 30.30 -13.74 14.48
N GLY A 135 30.77 -12.83 13.63
CA GLY A 135 29.91 -12.10 12.69
C GLY A 135 29.90 -12.66 11.26
N TRP A 136 29.05 -12.06 10.42
CA TRP A 136 28.95 -12.33 8.98
C TRP A 136 29.16 -11.08 8.15
N GLY A 137 29.80 -11.24 6.99
CA GLY A 137 29.80 -10.26 5.90
C GLY A 137 28.63 -10.49 4.93
N TRP A 138 28.59 -9.74 3.82
CA TRP A 138 27.59 -9.97 2.77
C TRP A 138 27.90 -11.25 1.98
N TRP A 139 29.19 -11.46 1.70
CA TRP A 139 29.76 -12.67 1.15
C TRP A 139 30.71 -13.33 2.15
N VAL A 140 31.03 -14.61 1.93
CA VAL A 140 31.94 -15.40 2.79
C VAL A 140 33.32 -14.72 2.96
N GLN A 141 33.79 -14.04 1.93
CA GLN A 141 35.10 -13.37 1.92
C GLN A 141 35.08 -11.92 2.42
N ASP A 142 33.91 -11.36 2.74
CA ASP A 142 33.80 -9.97 3.20
C ASP A 142 34.09 -9.83 4.70
N ASP A 143 34.46 -8.62 5.09
CA ASP A 143 34.49 -8.22 6.49
C ASP A 143 33.10 -8.33 7.14
N THR A 144 33.10 -8.58 8.44
CA THR A 144 31.86 -8.67 9.21
C THR A 144 31.09 -7.36 9.24
N ASN A 145 29.77 -7.44 9.10
CA ASN A 145 28.85 -6.32 9.11
C ASN A 145 27.82 -6.49 10.23
N ASN A 146 27.63 -5.45 11.05
CA ASN A 146 26.70 -5.47 12.17
C ASN A 146 25.24 -5.73 11.74
N TYR A 147 24.81 -5.23 10.57
CA TYR A 147 23.44 -5.46 10.09
C TYR A 147 23.23 -6.93 9.78
N LEU A 148 24.14 -7.48 8.96
CA LEU A 148 24.05 -8.85 8.47
C LEU A 148 24.11 -9.81 9.63
N THR A 149 25.02 -9.55 10.58
CA THR A 149 25.13 -10.36 11.78
C THR A 149 23.85 -10.33 12.61
N ALA A 150 23.23 -9.16 12.79
CA ALA A 150 21.93 -9.06 13.47
C ALA A 150 20.81 -9.76 12.68
N TYR A 151 20.77 -9.62 11.37
CA TYR A 151 19.75 -10.26 10.54
C TYR A 151 19.89 -11.79 10.50
N VAL A 152 21.12 -12.32 10.46
CA VAL A 152 21.39 -13.76 10.57
C VAL A 152 20.98 -14.27 11.94
N LEU A 153 21.38 -13.61 13.03
CA LEU A 153 20.98 -13.99 14.38
C LEU A 153 19.46 -13.96 14.56
N PHE A 154 18.78 -12.96 13.97
CA PHE A 154 17.32 -12.89 13.94
C PHE A 154 16.73 -14.12 13.26
N GLY A 155 17.14 -14.42 12.03
CA GLY A 155 16.62 -15.57 11.28
C GLY A 155 16.88 -16.92 11.98
N MET A 156 18.06 -17.09 12.57
CA MET A 156 18.41 -18.28 13.36
C MET A 156 17.56 -18.42 14.62
N THR A 157 17.31 -17.33 15.33
CA THR A 157 16.43 -17.30 16.51
C THR A 157 15.00 -17.68 16.13
N GLU A 158 14.49 -17.16 15.02
CA GLU A 158 13.15 -17.46 14.53
C GLU A 158 13.01 -18.92 14.06
N ALA A 159 14.03 -19.47 13.40
CA ALA A 159 14.08 -20.89 13.06
C ALA A 159 14.10 -21.79 14.31
N ALA A 160 14.89 -21.43 15.33
CA ALA A 160 14.94 -22.17 16.59
C ALA A 160 13.60 -22.12 17.33
N ARG A 161 12.93 -20.96 17.37
CA ARG A 161 11.58 -20.79 17.94
C ARG A 161 10.51 -21.62 17.20
N ALA A 162 10.70 -21.86 15.90
CA ALA A 162 9.83 -22.74 15.13
C ALA A 162 10.07 -24.25 15.41
N GLY A 163 11.12 -24.58 16.17
CA GLY A 163 11.48 -25.96 16.54
C GLY A 163 12.50 -26.61 15.59
N PHE A 164 13.13 -25.86 14.69
CA PHE A 164 14.22 -26.38 13.88
C PHE A 164 15.51 -26.48 14.69
N PRO A 165 16.36 -27.50 14.45
CA PRO A 165 17.65 -27.63 15.14
C PRO A 165 18.63 -26.55 14.64
N VAL A 166 19.09 -25.70 15.56
CA VAL A 166 20.04 -24.62 15.29
C VAL A 166 21.23 -24.73 16.26
N ASP A 167 22.44 -24.50 15.76
CA ASP A 167 23.66 -24.52 16.56
C ASP A 167 23.71 -23.30 17.50
N GLN A 168 23.60 -23.56 18.82
CA GLN A 168 23.54 -22.54 19.84
C GLN A 168 24.87 -21.80 20.03
N ASP A 169 26.01 -22.48 19.81
CA ASP A 169 27.33 -21.86 19.94
C ASP A 169 27.56 -20.82 18.84
N VAL A 170 27.10 -21.11 17.62
CA VAL A 170 27.10 -20.16 16.51
C VAL A 170 26.30 -18.91 16.87
N MET A 171 25.09 -19.07 17.43
CA MET A 171 24.24 -17.95 17.84
C MET A 171 24.86 -17.14 18.99
N ALA A 172 25.42 -17.82 19.99
CA ALA A 172 26.07 -17.18 21.14
C ALA A 172 27.28 -16.34 20.72
N ARG A 173 28.08 -16.80 19.75
CA ARG A 173 29.18 -16.01 19.16
C ARG A 173 28.67 -14.77 18.43
N ALA A 174 27.56 -14.89 17.71
CA ALA A 174 26.94 -13.76 17.03
C ALA A 174 26.40 -12.71 18.01
N ALA A 175 25.70 -13.16 19.06
CA ALA A 175 25.21 -12.27 20.11
C ALA A 175 26.35 -11.54 20.82
N ARG A 176 27.46 -12.23 21.11
CA ARG A 176 28.68 -11.62 21.66
C ARG A 176 29.27 -10.55 20.74
N TYR A 177 29.40 -10.86 19.45
CA TYR A 177 29.87 -9.89 18.45
C TYR A 177 29.04 -8.60 18.43
N LEU A 178 27.70 -8.72 18.44
CA LEU A 178 26.81 -7.54 18.42
C LEU A 178 26.89 -6.71 19.70
N ARG A 179 27.15 -7.34 20.85
CA ARG A 179 27.36 -6.64 22.12
C ARG A 179 28.69 -5.89 22.15
N GLU A 180 29.73 -6.44 21.53
CA GLU A 180 31.06 -5.82 21.46
C GLU A 180 31.15 -4.73 20.39
N ARG A 181 30.37 -4.82 19.31
CA ARG A 181 30.51 -3.95 18.13
C ARG A 181 29.40 -2.91 18.00
N GLN A 182 29.27 -2.03 18.98
CA GLN A 182 28.24 -0.99 19.01
C GLN A 182 28.73 0.36 18.50
N TYR A 183 27.83 1.15 17.91
CA TYR A 183 28.03 2.57 17.70
C TYR A 183 27.70 3.37 18.97
N SER A 184 28.43 4.46 19.20
CA SER A 184 28.13 5.37 20.31
C SER A 184 26.82 6.13 20.03
N ILE A 185 25.78 5.81 20.78
CA ILE A 185 24.45 6.46 20.70
C ILE A 185 24.55 7.95 21.10
N ARG A 186 25.43 8.28 22.06
CA ARG A 186 25.57 9.65 22.59
C ARG A 186 26.25 10.60 21.61
N THR A 187 27.24 10.12 20.86
CA THR A 187 28.12 10.98 20.06
C THR A 187 27.89 10.85 18.57
N THR A 188 27.15 9.85 18.10
CA THR A 188 26.85 9.74 16.67
C THR A 188 25.90 10.85 16.21
N THR A 189 26.20 11.42 15.04
CA THR A 189 25.32 12.32 14.30
C THR A 189 24.59 11.62 13.15
N ASN A 190 24.91 10.35 12.90
CA ASN A 190 24.34 9.57 11.81
C ASN A 190 23.07 8.84 12.28
N VAL A 191 21.91 9.26 11.79
CA VAL A 191 20.60 8.63 12.08
C VAL A 191 20.62 7.12 11.83
N TRP A 192 21.19 6.68 10.71
CA TRP A 192 21.27 5.26 10.36
C TRP A 192 22.05 4.42 11.39
N GLN A 193 23.01 5.00 12.12
CA GLN A 193 23.73 4.28 13.18
C GLN A 193 22.85 4.07 14.41
N ILE A 194 22.04 5.06 14.78
CA ILE A 194 21.07 4.93 15.88
C ILE A 194 20.04 3.87 15.52
N ASN A 195 19.47 3.93 14.32
CA ASN A 195 18.53 2.93 13.82
C ASN A 195 19.13 1.51 13.83
N ARG A 196 20.41 1.39 13.45
CA ARG A 196 21.16 0.12 13.49
C ARG A 196 21.31 -0.42 14.91
N GLU A 197 21.58 0.44 15.89
CA GLU A 197 21.67 0.03 17.30
C GLU A 197 20.32 -0.48 17.82
N VAL A 198 19.21 0.14 17.41
CA VAL A 198 17.88 -0.34 17.76
C VAL A 198 17.59 -1.72 17.17
N PHE A 199 17.92 -1.96 15.90
CA PHE A 199 17.72 -3.29 15.30
C PHE A 199 18.54 -4.36 16.03
N GLN A 200 19.81 -4.07 16.34
CA GLN A 200 20.66 -4.98 17.13
C GLN A 200 20.08 -5.25 18.52
N LEU A 201 19.58 -4.22 19.21
CA LEU A 201 18.92 -4.37 20.50
C LEU A 201 17.69 -5.29 20.40
N TYR A 202 16.82 -5.05 19.42
CA TYR A 202 15.64 -5.87 19.18
C TYR A 202 16.01 -7.35 18.97
N VAL A 203 17.03 -7.62 18.14
CA VAL A 203 17.49 -8.99 17.90
C VAL A 203 18.08 -9.62 19.16
N LEU A 204 18.91 -8.90 19.91
CA LEU A 204 19.50 -9.40 21.15
C LEU A 204 18.43 -9.70 22.21
N ALA A 205 17.43 -8.84 22.36
CA ALA A 205 16.31 -9.06 23.27
C ALA A 205 15.53 -10.34 22.93
N ASN A 206 15.23 -10.56 21.65
CA ASN A 206 14.55 -11.77 21.18
C ASN A 206 15.41 -13.04 21.35
N TYR A 207 16.73 -12.92 21.10
CA TYR A 207 17.67 -14.00 21.32
C TYR A 207 17.75 -14.38 22.80
N ASP A 208 17.90 -13.39 23.70
CA ASP A 208 18.02 -13.62 25.14
C ASP A 208 16.75 -14.26 25.70
N GLU A 209 15.58 -13.77 25.29
CA GLU A 209 14.28 -14.38 25.63
C GLU A 209 14.22 -15.86 25.21
N TRP A 210 14.63 -16.18 23.99
CA TRP A 210 14.64 -17.56 23.50
C TRP A 210 15.68 -18.44 24.22
N ALA A 211 16.86 -17.90 24.51
CA ALA A 211 17.94 -18.60 25.18
C ALA A 211 17.69 -18.79 26.70
N GLY A 212 16.62 -18.18 27.24
CA GLY A 212 16.36 -18.16 28.68
C GLY A 212 17.39 -17.31 29.45
N GLU A 213 18.03 -16.36 28.77
CA GLU A 213 18.99 -15.44 29.34
C GLU A 213 18.29 -14.18 29.90
N ASP A 214 18.90 -13.55 30.91
CA ASP A 214 18.35 -12.31 31.49
C ASP A 214 18.43 -11.14 30.51
N ALA A 215 17.28 -10.80 29.90
CA ALA A 215 17.13 -9.71 28.94
C ALA A 215 17.39 -8.31 29.57
N THR A 216 17.30 -8.17 30.90
CA THR A 216 17.53 -6.87 31.58
C THR A 216 18.96 -6.36 31.43
N ARG A 217 19.90 -7.22 31.02
CA ARG A 217 21.27 -6.83 30.65
C ARG A 217 21.31 -5.73 29.58
N GLU A 218 20.32 -5.70 28.68
CA GLU A 218 20.24 -4.72 27.60
C GLU A 218 19.46 -3.46 28.01
N LEU A 219 18.89 -3.42 29.22
CA LEU A 219 18.00 -2.33 29.68
C LEU A 219 18.69 -0.96 29.64
N SER A 220 19.95 -0.87 30.06
CA SER A 220 20.69 0.40 30.05
C SER A 220 20.83 0.96 28.63
N ARG A 221 21.04 0.08 27.65
CA ARG A 221 21.12 0.45 26.23
C ARG A 221 19.76 0.81 25.66
N ALA A 222 18.71 0.08 26.03
CA ALA A 222 17.33 0.35 25.64
C ALA A 222 16.86 1.73 26.14
N VAL A 223 17.15 2.07 27.40
CA VAL A 223 16.84 3.40 27.96
C VAL A 223 17.62 4.50 27.23
N LEU A 224 18.91 4.29 26.95
CA LEU A 224 19.71 5.28 26.22
C LEU A 224 19.19 5.53 24.79
N LEU A 225 18.73 4.48 24.10
CA LEU A 225 18.08 4.61 22.79
C LEU A 225 16.74 5.35 22.91
N PHE A 226 15.94 5.05 23.92
CA PHE A 226 14.67 5.74 24.19
C PHE A 226 14.87 7.24 24.43
N ASP A 227 15.90 7.62 25.20
CA ASP A 227 16.26 9.01 25.44
C ASP A 227 16.69 9.75 24.15
N ASN A 228 17.05 9.01 23.10
CA ASN A 228 17.43 9.54 21.78
C ASN A 228 16.37 9.24 20.69
N ARG A 229 15.14 8.88 21.05
CA ARG A 229 14.07 8.51 20.09
C ARG A 229 13.75 9.58 19.05
N GLU A 230 13.96 10.86 19.34
CA GLU A 230 13.69 11.94 18.37
C GLU A 230 14.65 11.91 17.16
N LYS A 231 15.77 11.19 17.25
CA LYS A 231 16.76 11.08 16.18
C LYS A 231 16.57 9.87 15.27
N MET A 232 15.67 8.95 15.60
CA MET A 232 15.54 7.66 14.91
C MET A 232 14.30 7.62 14.00
N GLY A 233 14.34 6.74 13.01
CA GLY A 233 13.22 6.50 12.09
C GLY A 233 12.03 5.82 12.78
N ILE A 234 10.88 5.84 12.13
CA ILE A 234 9.62 5.28 12.65
C ILE A 234 9.79 3.77 12.89
N TRP A 235 10.39 3.05 11.93
CA TRP A 235 10.66 1.61 12.08
C TRP A 235 11.54 1.29 13.28
N ALA A 236 12.52 2.16 13.58
CA ALA A 236 13.37 2.01 14.74
C ALA A 236 12.56 2.25 16.02
N LYS A 237 11.71 3.28 16.10
CA LYS A 237 10.82 3.48 17.25
C LYS A 237 9.94 2.25 17.53
N ALA A 238 9.39 1.64 16.48
CA ALA A 238 8.56 0.44 16.60
C ALA A 238 9.35 -0.79 17.08
N LEU A 239 10.56 -1.03 16.55
CA LEU A 239 11.43 -2.09 17.06
C LEU A 239 11.92 -1.83 18.49
N LEU A 240 12.15 -0.57 18.86
CA LEU A 240 12.52 -0.20 20.23
C LEU A 240 11.36 -0.47 21.20
N ALA A 241 10.12 -0.20 20.79
CA ALA A 241 8.93 -0.55 21.57
C ALA A 241 8.85 -2.07 21.78
N ASN A 242 9.06 -2.85 20.71
CA ASN A 242 9.15 -4.31 20.79
C ASN A 242 10.26 -4.78 21.74
N ALA A 243 11.46 -4.22 21.64
CA ALA A 243 12.59 -4.59 22.50
C ALA A 243 12.34 -4.21 23.97
N LEU A 244 11.85 -3.00 24.24
CA LEU A 244 11.58 -2.53 25.59
C LEU A 244 10.49 -3.35 26.28
N GLY A 245 9.41 -3.70 25.58
CA GLY A 245 8.36 -4.53 26.17
C GLY A 245 8.81 -5.98 26.44
N ALA A 246 9.81 -6.48 25.72
CA ALA A 246 10.45 -7.77 26.03
C ALA A 246 11.45 -7.66 27.21
N ILE A 247 12.25 -6.60 27.25
CA ILE A 247 13.30 -6.39 28.27
C ILE A 247 12.71 -6.00 29.64
N ASP A 248 11.69 -5.14 29.66
CA ASP A 248 11.07 -4.60 30.87
C ASP A 248 9.53 -4.61 30.75
N PRO A 249 8.89 -5.81 30.79
CA PRO A 249 7.44 -5.96 30.58
C PRO A 249 6.59 -5.19 31.60
N GLY A 250 7.15 -4.88 32.77
CA GLY A 250 6.47 -4.14 33.83
C GLY A 250 6.35 -2.63 33.58
N GLN A 251 7.17 -2.07 32.68
CA GLN A 251 7.25 -0.62 32.47
C GLN A 251 6.73 -0.19 31.09
N LYS A 252 5.40 -0.05 31.00
CA LYS A 252 4.72 0.30 29.74
C LYS A 252 4.94 1.74 29.27
N SER A 253 5.25 2.68 30.18
CA SER A 253 5.27 4.11 29.84
C SER A 253 6.19 4.47 28.66
N ARG A 254 7.33 3.77 28.50
CA ARG A 254 8.24 4.00 27.37
C ARG A 254 7.68 3.44 26.06
N VAL A 255 7.06 2.25 26.12
CA VAL A 255 6.37 1.64 24.99
C VAL A 255 5.23 2.55 24.54
N ASP A 256 4.38 3.00 25.46
CA ASP A 256 3.24 3.89 25.18
C ASP A 256 3.67 5.22 24.57
N THR A 257 4.81 5.77 25.03
CA THR A 257 5.40 6.99 24.44
C THR A 257 5.86 6.76 23.00
N LEU A 258 6.56 5.66 22.73
CA LEU A 258 7.00 5.31 21.37
C LEU A 258 5.81 5.07 20.44
N LEU A 259 4.77 4.39 20.93
CA LEU A 259 3.53 4.19 20.19
C LEU A 259 2.84 5.52 19.87
N SER A 260 2.77 6.45 20.84
CA SER A 260 2.22 7.79 20.62
C SER A 260 3.00 8.57 19.55
N ASP A 261 4.34 8.51 19.58
CA ASP A 261 5.20 9.10 18.53
C ASP A 261 4.88 8.51 17.15
N ILE A 262 4.67 7.19 17.08
CA ILE A 262 4.33 6.49 15.83
C ILE A 262 2.94 6.92 15.34
N TYR A 263 1.93 7.00 16.21
CA TYR A 263 0.57 7.40 15.83
C TYR A 263 0.52 8.80 15.23
N SER A 264 1.31 9.72 15.79
CA SER A 264 1.39 11.11 15.29
C SER A 264 1.94 11.23 13.86
N GLN A 265 2.61 10.19 13.36
CA GLN A 265 3.22 10.16 12.03
C GLN A 265 2.46 9.27 11.04
N ALA A 266 1.28 8.75 11.42
CA ALA A 266 0.45 7.95 10.53
C ALA A 266 -0.10 8.81 9.38
N ILE A 267 0.05 8.32 8.16
CA ILE A 267 -0.58 8.85 6.96
C ILE A 267 -1.88 8.09 6.77
N LEU A 268 -3.00 8.81 6.74
CA LEU A 268 -4.33 8.23 6.72
C LEU A 268 -5.03 8.49 5.39
N SER A 269 -5.61 7.44 4.82
CA SER A 269 -6.73 7.55 3.88
C SER A 269 -8.05 7.23 4.61
N ALA A 270 -9.17 7.15 3.90
CA ALA A 270 -10.43 6.81 4.56
C ALA A 270 -10.48 5.34 5.02
N THR A 271 -9.76 4.45 4.33
CA THR A 271 -9.76 3.01 4.62
C THR A 271 -8.38 2.40 4.91
N GLY A 272 -7.30 3.16 4.74
CA GLY A 272 -5.91 2.73 4.89
C GLY A 272 -5.10 3.62 5.84
N ALA A 273 -4.00 3.08 6.35
CA ALA A 273 -3.03 3.80 7.15
C ALA A 273 -1.63 3.28 6.86
N HIS A 274 -0.65 4.16 6.72
CA HIS A 274 0.74 3.77 6.52
C HIS A 274 1.69 4.79 7.13
N TRP A 275 2.97 4.45 7.13
CA TRP A 275 4.03 5.30 7.65
C TRP A 275 5.15 5.41 6.63
N GLU A 276 5.58 6.64 6.38
CA GLU A 276 6.72 6.95 5.52
C GLU A 276 7.86 7.55 6.33
N GLU A 277 9.07 7.08 6.09
CA GLU A 277 10.26 7.67 6.71
C GLU A 277 10.56 9.05 6.12
N ALA A 278 11.06 9.96 6.96
CA ALA A 278 11.54 11.26 6.49
C ALA A 278 12.73 11.13 5.52
N TYR A 279 13.54 10.08 5.68
CA TYR A 279 14.71 9.80 4.85
C TYR A 279 14.88 8.30 4.60
N GLN A 280 15.29 7.96 3.38
CA GLN A 280 15.59 6.58 3.01
C GLN A 280 16.86 6.06 3.72
N ASP A 281 16.70 5.00 4.51
CA ASP A 281 17.78 4.36 5.26
C ASP A 281 18.31 3.11 4.56
N TYR A 282 18.93 3.32 3.38
CA TYR A 282 19.46 2.24 2.54
C TYR A 282 20.54 1.40 3.25
N ARG A 283 21.26 1.98 4.23
CA ARG A 283 22.29 1.27 5.00
C ARG A 283 21.67 0.20 5.90
N ASN A 284 20.41 0.38 6.29
CA ASN A 284 19.63 -0.56 7.06
C ASN A 284 18.55 -1.25 6.23
N MET A 285 18.67 -1.23 4.90
CA MET A 285 17.74 -1.85 3.95
C MET A 285 16.26 -1.52 4.26
N ASN A 286 15.99 -0.29 4.71
CA ASN A 286 14.64 0.10 5.09
C ASN A 286 13.87 0.72 3.93
N THR A 287 12.56 0.44 3.91
CA THR A 287 11.55 1.02 3.03
C THR A 287 10.28 1.32 3.82
N ASP A 288 9.38 2.13 3.27
CA ASP A 288 8.16 2.57 3.97
C ASP A 288 7.16 1.41 4.17
N THR A 289 7.13 0.47 3.22
CA THR A 289 6.43 -0.82 3.37
C THR A 289 6.93 -1.59 4.59
N ARG A 290 8.27 -1.70 4.74
CA ARG A 290 8.87 -2.36 5.91
C ARG A 290 8.56 -1.61 7.19
N THR A 291 8.64 -0.27 7.18
CA THR A 291 8.27 0.56 8.34
C THR A 291 6.84 0.25 8.77
N THR A 292 5.89 0.28 7.85
CA THR A 292 4.47 -0.01 8.12
C THR A 292 4.26 -1.41 8.69
N ALA A 293 4.96 -2.42 8.15
CA ALA A 293 4.88 -3.78 8.65
C ALA A 293 5.43 -3.96 10.08
N ILE A 294 6.55 -3.29 10.40
CA ILE A 294 7.13 -3.31 11.74
C ILE A 294 6.22 -2.57 12.73
N VAL A 295 5.62 -1.45 12.32
CA VAL A 295 4.62 -0.74 13.12
C VAL A 295 3.41 -1.64 13.40
N LEU A 296 2.92 -2.37 12.40
CA LEU A 296 1.83 -3.33 12.58
C LEU A 296 2.19 -4.42 13.60
N SER A 297 3.41 -4.97 13.56
CA SER A 297 3.89 -5.94 14.56
C SER A 297 3.89 -5.34 15.98
N ALA A 298 4.32 -4.08 16.15
CA ALA A 298 4.30 -3.41 17.45
C ALA A 298 2.87 -3.15 17.94
N LEU A 299 1.97 -2.71 17.05
CA LEU A 299 0.54 -2.54 17.33
C LEU A 299 -0.11 -3.86 17.75
N ALA A 300 0.14 -4.95 17.03
CA ALA A 300 -0.39 -6.26 17.36
C ALA A 300 -0.02 -6.70 18.80
N ARG A 301 1.19 -6.36 19.25
CA ARG A 301 1.70 -6.75 20.57
C ARG A 301 1.20 -5.87 21.72
N TYR A 302 1.08 -4.56 21.48
CA TYR A 302 0.90 -3.59 22.56
C TYR A 302 -0.39 -2.78 22.49
N ASP A 303 -1.02 -2.67 21.33
CA ASP A 303 -2.26 -1.91 21.13
C ASP A 303 -3.09 -2.48 19.96
N LYS A 304 -3.52 -3.75 20.08
CA LYS A 304 -4.25 -4.48 19.03
C LYS A 304 -5.66 -3.92 18.74
N ASP A 305 -6.16 -3.05 19.61
CA ASP A 305 -7.49 -2.44 19.51
C ASP A 305 -7.44 -1.06 18.85
N ASN A 306 -6.23 -0.59 18.51
CA ASN A 306 -6.04 0.65 17.76
C ASN A 306 -6.63 0.55 16.33
N PRO A 307 -7.50 1.50 15.92
CA PRO A 307 -8.06 1.50 14.56
C PRO A 307 -7.01 1.57 13.45
N LEU A 308 -5.83 2.14 13.72
CA LEU A 308 -4.74 2.24 12.74
C LEU A 308 -4.21 0.88 12.31
N ALA A 309 -4.28 -0.14 13.18
CA ALA A 309 -3.72 -1.45 12.88
C ALA A 309 -4.51 -2.16 11.76
N GLY A 310 -5.85 -2.15 11.83
CA GLY A 310 -6.70 -2.68 10.75
C GLY A 310 -6.49 -1.92 9.43
N ASN A 311 -6.39 -0.59 9.49
CA ASN A 311 -6.09 0.25 8.33
C ASN A 311 -4.69 -0.05 7.74
N ALA A 312 -3.70 -0.33 8.58
CA ALA A 312 -2.36 -0.71 8.17
C ALA A 312 -2.31 -2.06 7.47
N VAL A 313 -3.10 -3.03 7.93
CA VAL A 313 -3.26 -4.32 7.25
C VAL A 313 -3.84 -4.11 5.85
N ARG A 314 -4.91 -3.31 5.71
CA ARG A 314 -5.51 -3.04 4.39
C ARG A 314 -4.50 -2.39 3.44
N TRP A 315 -3.72 -1.42 3.92
CA TRP A 315 -2.67 -0.79 3.12
C TRP A 315 -1.57 -1.78 2.71
N LEU A 316 -1.06 -2.60 3.65
CA LEU A 316 -0.05 -3.61 3.32
C LEU A 316 -0.55 -4.61 2.27
N MET A 317 -1.82 -5.01 2.36
CA MET A 317 -2.43 -5.95 1.42
C MET A 317 -2.63 -5.36 0.02
N SER A 318 -2.85 -4.04 -0.11
CA SER A 318 -3.07 -3.39 -1.42
C SER A 318 -1.77 -3.07 -2.16
N VAL A 319 -0.67 -2.78 -1.45
CA VAL A 319 0.64 -2.51 -2.09
C VAL A 319 1.36 -3.79 -2.56
N ARG A 320 0.77 -4.97 -2.32
CA ARG A 320 1.25 -6.28 -2.77
C ARG A 320 1.14 -6.43 -4.29
N LYS A 321 2.13 -7.06 -4.92
CA LYS A 321 2.15 -7.46 -6.35
C LYS A 321 2.28 -8.97 -6.44
N GLU A 322 1.32 -9.63 -7.09
CA GLU A 322 1.39 -11.09 -7.34
C GLU A 322 1.68 -11.92 -6.08
N GLY A 323 1.13 -11.53 -4.93
CA GLY A 323 1.33 -12.25 -3.66
C GLY A 323 2.57 -11.86 -2.86
N ARG A 324 3.44 -10.95 -3.35
CA ARG A 324 4.65 -10.49 -2.66
C ARG A 324 4.78 -8.96 -2.60
N TRP A 325 5.70 -8.47 -1.77
CA TRP A 325 6.11 -7.06 -1.73
C TRP A 325 7.39 -6.85 -2.55
N GLU A 326 7.86 -5.61 -2.70
CA GLU A 326 8.83 -5.24 -3.76
C GLU A 326 10.13 -6.03 -3.71
N SER A 327 10.52 -6.50 -2.53
CA SER A 327 11.68 -7.37 -2.34
C SER A 327 11.39 -8.57 -1.45
N THR A 328 12.29 -9.55 -1.49
CA THR A 328 12.31 -10.68 -0.55
C THR A 328 12.41 -10.19 0.89
N TYR A 329 13.21 -9.14 1.12
CA TYR A 329 13.42 -8.55 2.44
C TYR A 329 12.14 -7.87 2.97
N GLU A 330 11.42 -7.12 2.13
CA GLU A 330 10.14 -6.53 2.51
C GLU A 330 9.07 -7.58 2.79
N THR A 331 9.04 -8.62 1.97
CA THR A 331 8.08 -9.72 2.12
C THR A 331 8.23 -10.39 3.49
N VAL A 332 9.47 -10.57 3.98
CA VAL A 332 9.73 -11.09 5.34
C VAL A 332 9.02 -10.24 6.40
N TRP A 333 9.22 -8.92 6.37
CA TRP A 333 8.68 -8.03 7.40
C TRP A 333 7.17 -7.84 7.28
N ALA A 334 6.63 -7.75 6.05
CA ALA A 334 5.19 -7.71 5.80
C ALA A 334 4.51 -8.95 6.36
N LEU A 335 5.04 -10.14 6.08
CA LEU A 335 4.51 -11.38 6.62
C LEU A 335 4.64 -11.45 8.14
N LEU A 336 5.74 -10.97 8.73
CA LEU A 336 5.87 -10.87 10.19
C LEU A 336 4.76 -10.01 10.80
N GLY A 337 4.56 -8.78 10.29
CA GLY A 337 3.54 -7.87 10.81
C GLY A 337 2.13 -8.42 10.66
N LEU A 338 1.81 -8.97 9.49
CA LEU A 338 0.50 -9.53 9.18
C LEU A 338 0.23 -10.79 10.02
N THR A 339 1.23 -11.66 10.22
CA THR A 339 1.06 -12.86 11.04
C THR A 339 0.99 -12.54 12.54
N ASP A 340 1.79 -11.60 13.05
CA ASP A 340 1.68 -11.10 14.42
C ASP A 340 0.25 -10.54 14.67
N TRP A 341 -0.28 -9.80 13.69
CA TRP A 341 -1.65 -9.29 13.73
C TRP A 341 -2.71 -10.40 13.76
N MET A 342 -2.60 -11.40 12.86
CA MET A 342 -3.53 -12.54 12.82
C MET A 342 -3.58 -13.29 14.14
N VAL A 343 -2.41 -13.53 14.74
CA VAL A 343 -2.29 -14.22 16.03
C VAL A 343 -2.86 -13.36 17.16
N ALA A 344 -2.51 -12.07 17.20
CA ALA A 344 -2.97 -11.15 18.26
C ALA A 344 -4.49 -10.93 18.27
N THR A 345 -5.11 -10.95 17.09
CA THR A 345 -6.56 -10.73 16.92
C THR A 345 -7.38 -12.01 16.92
N GLY A 346 -6.74 -13.17 16.73
CA GLY A 346 -7.45 -14.46 16.60
C GLY A 346 -8.43 -14.48 15.43
N GLU A 347 -8.20 -13.68 14.38
CA GLU A 347 -9.16 -13.53 13.27
C GLU A 347 -9.39 -14.83 12.47
N LEU A 348 -8.48 -15.80 12.55
CA LEU A 348 -8.70 -17.14 11.97
C LEU A 348 -9.58 -18.07 12.82
N GLU A 349 -9.84 -17.72 14.08
CA GLU A 349 -10.76 -18.43 14.97
C GLU A 349 -12.19 -17.90 14.86
N GLY A 350 -12.49 -17.17 13.77
CA GLY A 350 -13.79 -16.55 13.51
C GLY A 350 -14.94 -17.55 13.67
N ASP A 351 -15.86 -17.28 14.58
CA ASP A 351 -17.07 -18.10 14.80
C ASP A 351 -18.21 -17.23 15.34
N TYR A 352 -18.91 -16.60 14.40
CA TYR A 352 -19.98 -15.64 14.65
C TYR A 352 -20.85 -15.45 13.40
N SER A 353 -21.99 -14.78 13.54
CA SER A 353 -22.86 -14.38 12.43
C SER A 353 -22.84 -12.86 12.23
N PHE A 354 -23.00 -12.40 11.00
CA PHE A 354 -23.10 -10.97 10.68
C PHE A 354 -24.30 -10.66 9.78
N ALA A 355 -24.75 -9.41 9.85
CA ALA A 355 -25.74 -8.84 8.96
C ALA A 355 -25.39 -7.39 8.62
N VAL A 356 -25.70 -6.99 7.39
CA VAL A 356 -25.51 -5.65 6.84
C VAL A 356 -26.87 -5.14 6.38
N ASP A 357 -27.24 -3.98 6.90
CA ASP A 357 -28.53 -3.33 6.70
C ASP A 357 -28.34 -1.92 6.13
N VAL A 358 -29.17 -1.56 5.16
CA VAL A 358 -29.30 -0.18 4.66
C VAL A 358 -30.74 0.26 4.83
N ASN A 359 -30.96 1.30 5.64
CA ASN A 359 -32.28 1.87 5.92
C ASN A 359 -33.34 0.84 6.38
N GLY A 360 -32.97 -0.19 7.12
CA GLY A 360 -33.88 -1.24 7.59
C GLY A 360 -34.08 -2.42 6.62
N SER A 361 -33.42 -2.41 5.45
CA SER A 361 -33.34 -3.54 4.53
C SER A 361 -31.99 -4.26 4.60
N VAL A 362 -32.01 -5.56 4.91
CA VAL A 362 -30.80 -6.41 4.93
C VAL A 362 -30.30 -6.65 3.51
N ILE A 363 -29.05 -6.25 3.24
CA ILE A 363 -28.40 -6.36 1.91
C ILE A 363 -27.36 -7.49 1.87
N ALA A 364 -26.83 -7.90 3.02
CA ALA A 364 -25.94 -9.05 3.15
C ALA A 364 -26.05 -9.64 4.56
N GLN A 365 -25.83 -10.95 4.67
CA GLN A 365 -25.70 -11.65 5.93
C GLN A 365 -24.90 -12.93 5.72
N GLY A 366 -24.28 -13.43 6.78
CA GLY A 366 -23.49 -14.65 6.69
C GLY A 366 -23.06 -15.16 8.05
N LYS A 367 -22.50 -16.37 8.04
CA LYS A 367 -21.85 -16.97 9.19
C LYS A 367 -20.36 -17.14 8.88
N VAL A 368 -19.54 -16.71 9.82
CA VAL A 368 -18.09 -16.86 9.80
C VAL A 368 -17.73 -18.08 10.63
N THR A 369 -16.90 -18.95 10.06
CA THR A 369 -16.30 -20.13 10.69
C THR A 369 -14.82 -20.19 10.29
N PRO A 370 -13.95 -20.93 11.01
CA PRO A 370 -12.53 -21.07 10.66
C PRO A 370 -12.27 -21.57 9.22
N GLU A 371 -13.25 -22.25 8.62
CA GLU A 371 -13.19 -22.75 7.25
C GLU A 371 -13.42 -21.68 6.18
N ASN A 372 -14.15 -20.60 6.50
CA ASN A 372 -14.53 -19.55 5.54
C ASN A 372 -14.11 -18.12 5.98
N VAL A 373 -13.27 -17.98 7.01
CA VAL A 373 -12.74 -16.68 7.46
C VAL A 373 -11.99 -15.87 6.38
N ASP A 374 -11.57 -16.52 5.30
CA ASP A 374 -10.94 -15.91 4.12
C ASP A 374 -11.94 -15.50 3.02
N GLU A 375 -13.22 -15.84 3.16
CA GLU A 375 -14.25 -15.52 2.18
C GLU A 375 -14.82 -14.12 2.41
N GLN A 376 -14.57 -13.23 1.44
CA GLN A 376 -15.15 -11.89 1.42
C GLN A 376 -16.61 -11.92 0.96
N VAL A 377 -17.46 -11.10 1.60
CA VAL A 377 -18.84 -10.88 1.15
C VAL A 377 -19.01 -9.45 0.65
N LYS A 378 -19.53 -9.29 -0.57
CA LYS A 378 -19.76 -7.99 -1.20
C LYS A 378 -21.25 -7.80 -1.49
N ALA A 379 -21.78 -6.64 -1.11
CA ALA A 379 -23.13 -6.20 -1.43
C ALA A 379 -23.11 -4.83 -2.11
N GLN A 380 -24.10 -4.59 -2.96
CA GLN A 380 -24.23 -3.33 -3.70
C GLN A 380 -25.66 -2.82 -3.61
N VAL A 381 -25.81 -1.51 -3.43
CA VAL A 381 -27.09 -0.80 -3.44
C VAL A 381 -26.98 0.32 -4.45
N ALA A 382 -27.90 0.39 -5.41
CA ALA A 382 -27.91 1.48 -6.39
C ALA A 382 -28.22 2.82 -5.71
N ILE A 383 -27.68 3.93 -6.22
CA ILE A 383 -28.01 5.28 -5.72
C ILE A 383 -29.52 5.54 -5.77
N ALA A 384 -30.20 5.01 -6.79
CA ALA A 384 -31.66 5.16 -6.96
C ALA A 384 -32.48 4.58 -5.79
N ASP A 385 -31.91 3.62 -5.04
CA ASP A 385 -32.56 2.98 -3.89
C ASP A 385 -32.15 3.66 -2.55
N LEU A 386 -31.28 4.67 -2.59
CA LEU A 386 -30.86 5.45 -1.43
C LEU A 386 -31.70 6.73 -1.29
N LEU A 387 -31.78 7.22 -0.06
CA LEU A 387 -32.39 8.49 0.27
C LEU A 387 -31.49 9.64 -0.22
N LEU A 388 -32.00 10.47 -1.13
CA LEU A 388 -31.27 11.60 -1.73
C LEU A 388 -31.12 12.79 -0.75
N ASP A 389 -32.18 13.11 -0.01
CA ASP A 389 -32.26 14.34 0.81
C ASP A 389 -31.97 14.09 2.31
N GLN A 390 -31.59 12.87 2.68
CA GLN A 390 -31.37 12.46 4.07
C GLN A 390 -30.18 11.52 4.20
N ALA A 391 -29.64 11.40 5.41
CA ALA A 391 -28.58 10.43 5.68
C ALA A 391 -29.14 8.99 5.58
N ASN A 392 -28.47 8.15 4.80
CA ASN A 392 -28.74 6.73 4.73
C ASN A 392 -28.03 6.04 5.90
N ARG A 393 -28.74 5.19 6.63
CA ARG A 393 -28.19 4.44 7.75
C ARG A 393 -27.64 3.12 7.25
N LEU A 394 -26.33 2.95 7.29
CA LEU A 394 -25.65 1.67 7.09
C LEU A 394 -25.37 1.06 8.47
N LEU A 395 -26.02 -0.06 8.78
CA LEU A 395 -25.83 -0.81 10.01
C LEU A 395 -25.10 -2.12 9.72
N ILE A 396 -23.99 -2.36 10.42
CA ILE A 396 -23.28 -3.63 10.45
C ILE A 396 -23.48 -4.23 11.83
N THR A 397 -24.05 -5.43 11.88
CA THR A 397 -24.30 -6.14 13.13
C THR A 397 -23.47 -7.42 13.16
N ARG A 398 -22.77 -7.64 14.28
CA ARG A 398 -22.17 -8.93 14.63
C ARG A 398 -22.93 -9.53 15.80
N SER A 399 -23.31 -10.79 15.64
CA SER A 399 -24.02 -11.56 16.66
C SER A 399 -23.33 -12.91 16.83
N ALA A 400 -23.50 -13.54 17.99
CA ALA A 400 -23.16 -14.95 18.11
C ALA A 400 -24.25 -15.72 18.87
N GLY A 401 -24.76 -16.77 18.24
CA GLY A 401 -25.83 -17.63 18.73
C GLY A 401 -25.38 -18.65 19.78
N ALA A 402 -26.29 -19.52 20.20
CA ALA A 402 -25.95 -20.62 21.10
C ALA A 402 -25.02 -21.62 20.41
N GLY A 403 -23.82 -21.82 20.95
CA GLY A 403 -22.79 -22.70 20.39
C GLY A 403 -21.72 -21.99 19.56
N GLU A 404 -21.85 -20.69 19.32
CA GLU A 404 -20.80 -19.88 18.68
C GLU A 404 -19.90 -19.24 19.73
N SER A 405 -18.59 -19.27 19.50
CA SER A 405 -17.59 -18.79 20.46
C SER A 405 -17.44 -17.27 20.50
N ASP A 406 -18.01 -16.53 19.53
CA ASP A 406 -17.83 -15.08 19.35
C ASP A 406 -16.35 -14.67 19.25
N LYS A 407 -15.51 -15.57 18.73
CA LYS A 407 -14.09 -15.31 18.47
C LYS A 407 -13.88 -14.73 17.08
N GLY A 408 -12.72 -14.12 16.88
CA GLY A 408 -12.33 -13.45 15.63
C GLY A 408 -12.80 -12.00 15.56
N ARG A 409 -12.65 -11.38 14.39
CA ARG A 409 -12.90 -9.96 14.14
C ARG A 409 -13.64 -9.83 12.82
N LEU A 410 -14.51 -8.84 12.68
CA LEU A 410 -15.22 -8.53 11.44
C LEU A 410 -14.78 -7.15 10.97
N TYR A 411 -14.31 -7.04 9.73
CA TYR A 411 -14.00 -5.76 9.11
C TYR A 411 -15.03 -5.43 8.05
N TYR A 412 -15.25 -4.14 7.81
CA TYR A 412 -16.02 -3.68 6.67
C TYR A 412 -15.36 -2.49 6.01
N THR A 413 -15.62 -2.37 4.71
CA THR A 413 -15.41 -1.13 3.94
C THR A 413 -16.69 -0.80 3.20
N ALA A 414 -17.02 0.48 3.09
CA ALA A 414 -18.16 0.96 2.33
C ALA A 414 -17.67 2.05 1.38
N HIS A 415 -17.84 1.82 0.08
CA HIS A 415 -17.46 2.74 -0.99
C HIS A 415 -18.73 3.27 -1.66
N LEU A 416 -18.93 4.57 -1.60
CA LEU A 416 -19.98 5.25 -2.33
C LEU A 416 -19.39 5.85 -3.61
N LYS A 417 -19.79 5.29 -4.75
CA LYS A 417 -19.46 5.82 -6.07
C LYS A 417 -20.67 6.56 -6.63
N TYR A 418 -20.52 7.85 -6.93
CA TYR A 418 -21.58 8.69 -7.51
C TYR A 418 -21.05 9.51 -8.68
N TYR A 419 -21.96 10.09 -9.47
CA TYR A 419 -21.62 10.85 -10.67
C TYR A 419 -22.10 12.29 -10.57
N LEU A 420 -21.21 13.26 -10.82
CA LEU A 420 -21.54 14.68 -10.84
C LEU A 420 -21.58 15.24 -12.27
N PRO A 421 -22.54 16.13 -12.60
CA PRO A 421 -22.51 16.89 -13.86
C PRO A 421 -21.23 17.73 -13.97
N ALA A 422 -20.51 17.61 -15.09
CA ALA A 422 -19.18 18.22 -15.26
C ALA A 422 -19.19 19.75 -15.19
N GLU A 423 -20.32 20.42 -15.46
CA GLU A 423 -20.44 21.88 -15.35
C GLU A 423 -20.36 22.39 -13.91
N GLU A 424 -20.73 21.56 -12.95
CA GLU A 424 -20.77 21.93 -11.52
C GLU A 424 -19.56 21.41 -10.75
N VAL A 425 -18.68 20.67 -11.43
CA VAL A 425 -17.50 20.07 -10.80
C VAL A 425 -16.41 21.11 -10.56
N LYS A 426 -16.14 21.33 -9.28
CA LYS A 426 -14.99 22.11 -8.80
C LYS A 426 -13.78 21.22 -8.55
N GLU A 427 -12.63 21.87 -8.52
CA GLU A 427 -11.36 21.28 -8.08
C GLU A 427 -11.54 20.66 -6.70
N LEU A 428 -11.05 19.44 -6.53
CA LEU A 428 -11.09 18.74 -5.24
C LEU A 428 -9.78 17.98 -5.06
N SER A 429 -9.24 18.07 -3.84
CA SER A 429 -8.07 17.34 -3.42
C SER A 429 -8.43 16.44 -2.23
N ARG A 430 -8.22 15.14 -2.40
CA ARG A 430 -8.40 14.08 -1.40
C ARG A 430 -7.17 13.18 -1.40
N GLY A 431 -5.99 13.77 -1.27
CA GLY A 431 -4.70 13.05 -1.30
C GLY A 431 -3.93 13.18 -2.60
N VAL A 432 -4.54 13.67 -3.68
CA VAL A 432 -3.85 14.09 -4.91
C VAL A 432 -4.34 15.49 -5.30
N ILE A 433 -3.48 16.30 -5.94
CA ILE A 433 -3.89 17.57 -6.55
C ILE A 433 -3.62 17.47 -8.04
N VAL A 434 -4.61 17.83 -8.86
CA VAL A 434 -4.51 17.79 -10.32
C VAL A 434 -4.99 19.10 -10.91
N SER A 435 -4.19 19.69 -11.80
CA SER A 435 -4.59 20.84 -12.60
C SER A 435 -4.31 20.58 -14.07
N ARG A 436 -5.19 21.04 -14.95
CA ARG A 436 -5.05 20.91 -16.41
C ARG A 436 -4.99 22.26 -17.10
N GLU A 437 -4.06 22.38 -18.05
CA GLU A 437 -3.92 23.51 -18.94
C GLU A 437 -3.76 23.06 -20.39
N TYR A 438 -4.32 23.85 -21.30
CA TYR A 438 -4.11 23.71 -22.74
C TYR A 438 -3.23 24.83 -23.23
N ARG A 439 -2.28 24.53 -24.12
CA ARG A 439 -1.36 25.51 -24.69
C ARG A 439 -1.17 25.21 -26.17
N LEU A 440 -0.99 26.21 -27.02
CA LEU A 440 -0.63 25.93 -28.42
C LEU A 440 0.79 25.35 -28.47
N ALA A 441 1.01 24.30 -29.27
CA ALA A 441 2.31 23.64 -29.34
C ALA A 441 3.43 24.57 -29.88
N ASN A 442 3.07 25.58 -30.68
CA ASN A 442 3.99 26.61 -31.18
C ASN A 442 4.13 27.84 -30.25
N ALA A 443 3.33 27.93 -29.18
CA ALA A 443 3.35 29.01 -28.19
C ALA A 443 3.05 28.45 -26.78
N PRO A 444 3.94 27.61 -26.23
CA PRO A 444 3.66 26.80 -25.04
C PRO A 444 3.70 27.58 -23.72
N ASP A 445 3.82 28.90 -23.73
CA ASP A 445 3.95 29.71 -22.50
C ASP A 445 2.62 30.25 -21.97
N THR A 446 1.58 30.32 -22.80
CA THR A 446 0.29 30.92 -22.44
C THR A 446 -0.84 29.87 -22.48
N PRO A 447 -1.58 29.69 -21.37
CA PRO A 447 -2.78 28.86 -21.37
C PRO A 447 -3.87 29.39 -22.29
N ILE A 448 -4.59 28.48 -22.95
CA ILE A 448 -5.70 28.79 -23.85
C ILE A 448 -6.98 28.08 -23.42
N THR A 449 -8.12 28.66 -23.79
CA THR A 449 -9.47 28.07 -23.66
C THR A 449 -10.16 27.90 -25.02
N ALA A 450 -9.48 28.30 -26.10
CA ALA A 450 -9.97 28.20 -27.46
C ALA A 450 -8.82 27.93 -28.45
N ALA A 451 -9.13 27.27 -29.55
CA ALA A 451 -8.20 26.97 -30.66
C ALA A 451 -8.91 27.02 -32.02
N LYS A 452 -8.14 26.98 -33.12
CA LYS A 452 -8.67 26.86 -34.47
C LYS A 452 -8.57 25.42 -34.97
N VAL A 453 -9.45 25.04 -35.90
CA VAL A 453 -9.34 23.74 -36.59
C VAL A 453 -7.95 23.61 -37.22
N GLY A 454 -7.28 22.49 -36.93
CA GLY A 454 -5.92 22.19 -37.37
C GLY A 454 -4.83 22.55 -36.38
N ASP A 455 -5.10 23.36 -35.35
CA ASP A 455 -4.12 23.69 -34.32
C ASP A 455 -3.68 22.43 -33.55
N ILE A 456 -2.39 22.37 -33.24
CA ILE A 456 -1.81 21.38 -32.35
C ILE A 456 -1.71 22.00 -30.96
N ILE A 457 -2.30 21.31 -29.98
CA ILE A 457 -2.42 21.76 -28.61
C ILE A 457 -1.58 20.81 -27.75
N GLN A 458 -0.66 21.38 -26.96
CA GLN A 458 -0.04 20.68 -25.84
C GLN A 458 -0.98 20.74 -24.64
N VAL A 459 -1.36 19.57 -24.15
CA VAL A 459 -2.06 19.42 -22.88
C VAL A 459 -1.00 19.24 -21.79
N ARG A 460 -1.16 19.97 -20.69
CA ARG A 460 -0.29 19.89 -19.52
C ARG A 460 -1.11 19.60 -18.28
N LEU A 461 -0.85 18.47 -17.65
CA LEU A 461 -1.36 18.11 -16.34
C LEU A 461 -0.26 18.34 -15.31
N THR A 462 -0.54 19.12 -14.27
CA THR A 462 0.28 19.18 -13.07
C THR A 462 -0.33 18.26 -12.03
N ILE A 463 0.44 17.29 -11.54
CA ILE A 463 0.04 16.31 -10.54
C ILE A 463 0.92 16.53 -9.31
N ILE A 464 0.31 16.81 -8.16
CA ILE A 464 1.03 16.92 -6.88
C ILE A 464 0.62 15.76 -5.99
N ALA A 465 1.60 14.95 -5.61
CA ALA A 465 1.48 13.85 -4.67
C ALA A 465 2.07 14.31 -3.31
N PRO A 466 1.24 14.61 -2.29
CA PRO A 466 1.72 15.01 -0.97
C PRO A 466 2.47 13.89 -0.23
N ASN A 467 2.04 12.64 -0.46
CA ASN A 467 2.63 11.40 0.05
C ASN A 467 2.96 10.48 -1.13
N ASP A 468 3.67 9.39 -0.86
CA ASP A 468 3.91 8.37 -1.88
C ASP A 468 2.58 7.70 -2.26
N LEU A 469 2.36 7.50 -3.56
CA LEU A 469 1.14 6.92 -4.10
C LEU A 469 1.45 5.63 -4.85
N HIS A 470 0.54 4.65 -4.77
CA HIS A 470 0.66 3.33 -5.38
C HIS A 470 -0.47 3.09 -6.39
N TYR A 471 -0.11 2.53 -7.54
CA TYR A 471 -1.05 2.22 -8.64
C TYR A 471 -1.92 3.41 -9.04
N VAL A 472 -1.27 4.55 -9.26
CA VAL A 472 -1.92 5.79 -9.68
C VAL A 472 -2.43 5.63 -11.10
N VAL A 473 -3.68 6.03 -11.30
CA VAL A 473 -4.30 6.21 -12.61
C VAL A 473 -4.60 7.70 -12.76
N VAL A 474 -4.19 8.29 -13.87
CA VAL A 474 -4.56 9.65 -14.27
C VAL A 474 -5.35 9.57 -15.56
N GLU A 475 -6.60 10.00 -15.52
CA GLU A 475 -7.47 10.07 -16.69
C GLU A 475 -7.69 11.54 -17.08
N ASP A 476 -7.47 11.86 -18.35
CA ASP A 476 -7.71 13.18 -18.91
C ASP A 476 -8.64 13.09 -20.14
N PRO A 477 -9.96 13.29 -19.94
CA PRO A 477 -10.92 13.32 -21.03
C PRO A 477 -10.67 14.46 -22.01
N LEU A 478 -10.74 14.14 -23.30
CA LEU A 478 -10.53 15.09 -24.38
C LEU A 478 -11.78 15.94 -24.62
N PRO A 479 -11.65 17.20 -25.06
CA PRO A 479 -12.75 17.90 -25.71
C PRO A 479 -13.21 17.09 -26.92
N ALA A 480 -14.51 16.85 -27.11
CA ALA A 480 -15.00 15.96 -28.17
C ALA A 480 -14.66 16.41 -29.62
N GLY A 481 -14.27 17.68 -29.81
CA GLY A 481 -13.76 18.18 -31.08
C GLY A 481 -12.24 18.02 -31.27
N CYS A 482 -11.55 17.40 -30.32
CA CYS A 482 -10.12 17.16 -30.33
C CYS A 482 -9.81 15.65 -30.38
N GLU A 483 -8.66 15.32 -30.96
CA GLU A 483 -8.13 13.95 -31.02
C GLU A 483 -6.71 13.94 -30.48
N ALA A 484 -6.36 12.97 -29.63
CA ALA A 484 -4.99 12.79 -29.17
C ALA A 484 -4.07 12.42 -30.34
N ILE A 485 -2.86 12.95 -30.35
CA ILE A 485 -1.87 12.63 -31.37
C ILE A 485 -1.03 11.46 -30.87
N ASP A 486 -1.21 10.29 -31.49
CA ASP A 486 -0.40 9.10 -31.22
C ASP A 486 0.92 9.15 -32.00
N THR A 487 2.01 9.39 -31.27
CA THR A 487 3.37 9.45 -31.82
C THR A 487 3.97 8.07 -32.14
N SER A 488 3.31 6.97 -31.76
CA SER A 488 3.72 5.61 -32.13
C SER A 488 3.31 5.23 -33.55
N LEU A 489 2.33 5.92 -34.13
CA LEU A 489 1.87 5.68 -35.50
C LEU A 489 2.90 6.17 -36.53
N ALA A 490 3.17 5.35 -37.54
CA ALA A 490 4.11 5.68 -38.62
C ALA A 490 3.70 6.92 -39.45
N THR A 491 2.43 7.34 -39.35
CA THR A 491 1.87 8.50 -40.05
C THR A 491 2.03 9.80 -39.28
N THR A 492 2.47 9.77 -38.03
CA THR A 492 2.69 10.96 -37.20
C THR A 492 4.07 11.56 -37.47
N SER A 493 4.18 12.89 -37.48
CA SER A 493 5.47 13.56 -37.70
C SER A 493 6.48 13.17 -36.63
N ALA A 494 7.67 12.72 -37.03
CA ALA A 494 8.76 12.35 -36.13
C ALA A 494 9.32 13.53 -35.30
N THR A 495 8.91 14.76 -35.60
CA THR A 495 9.28 15.96 -34.83
C THR A 495 8.35 16.22 -33.64
N MET A 496 7.27 15.46 -33.49
CA MET A 496 6.32 15.62 -32.38
C MET A 496 6.83 14.90 -31.13
N GLU A 497 6.75 15.58 -29.98
CA GLU A 497 7.18 15.00 -28.71
C GLU A 497 6.14 13.96 -28.22
N PRO A 498 6.58 12.77 -27.78
CA PRO A 498 5.68 11.77 -27.21
C PRO A 498 5.18 12.22 -25.84
N PRO A 499 4.09 11.59 -25.33
CA PRO A 499 3.65 11.80 -23.96
C PRO A 499 4.78 11.60 -22.95
N ARG A 500 4.93 12.53 -22.00
CA ARG A 500 6.05 12.53 -21.06
C ARG A 500 5.63 12.96 -19.67
N LEU A 501 6.10 12.22 -18.66
CA LEU A 501 6.00 12.59 -17.26
C LEU A 501 7.36 13.09 -16.77
N GLU A 502 7.38 14.28 -16.17
CA GLU A 502 8.59 14.89 -15.59
C GLU A 502 8.34 15.38 -14.17
N GLN A 503 9.30 15.21 -13.27
CA GLN A 503 9.24 15.82 -11.94
C GLN A 503 9.74 17.27 -12.03
N VAL A 504 8.92 18.24 -11.60
CA VAL A 504 9.15 19.68 -11.78
C VAL A 504 10.34 20.18 -10.96
N GLU A 505 10.39 19.81 -9.68
CA GLU A 505 11.61 19.91 -8.89
C GLU A 505 12.33 18.56 -8.99
N LYS A 506 13.36 18.50 -9.83
CA LYS A 506 14.38 17.46 -9.65
C LYS A 506 14.91 17.65 -8.23
N GLN A 507 14.53 16.77 -7.30
CA GLN A 507 15.17 16.75 -5.98
C GLN A 507 16.67 16.86 -6.24
N LYS A 508 17.35 17.82 -5.60
CA LYS A 508 18.82 17.87 -5.53
C LYS A 508 19.29 16.69 -4.69
N GLY A 509 19.06 15.51 -5.25
CA GLY A 509 19.44 14.21 -4.77
C GLY A 509 20.68 13.80 -5.55
N PRO A 510 21.63 13.11 -4.90
CA PRO A 510 22.83 12.73 -5.61
C PRO A 510 22.51 11.82 -6.81
N TRP A 511 23.27 11.97 -7.89
CA TRP A 511 23.33 11.23 -9.15
C TRP A 511 22.86 9.76 -9.13
N TRP A 512 23.08 9.01 -8.05
CA TRP A 512 22.62 7.62 -7.90
C TRP A 512 21.12 7.46 -7.59
N LYS A 513 20.45 8.49 -7.04
CA LYS A 513 18.97 8.54 -6.96
C LYS A 513 18.33 8.47 -8.35
N TRP A 514 18.99 9.04 -9.37
CA TRP A 514 18.54 8.94 -10.76
C TRP A 514 18.58 7.50 -11.31
N TRP A 515 19.51 6.67 -10.83
CA TRP A 515 19.66 5.28 -11.28
C TRP A 515 18.63 4.34 -10.62
N TRP A 516 18.18 4.66 -9.40
CA TRP A 516 17.17 3.86 -8.68
C TRP A 516 15.72 4.34 -8.95
N TYR A 517 15.48 5.65 -9.03
CA TYR A 517 14.13 6.20 -9.32
C TYR A 517 13.82 6.26 -10.82
N GLY A 518 14.83 6.47 -11.68
CA GLY A 518 14.63 6.58 -13.13
C GLY A 518 14.24 5.28 -13.84
N TRP A 519 14.36 4.13 -13.16
CA TRP A 519 13.97 2.81 -13.67
C TRP A 519 12.63 2.30 -13.09
N TRP A 520 12.04 3.00 -12.12
CA TRP A 520 10.82 2.57 -11.38
C TRP A 520 9.63 3.53 -11.48
N THR A 521 9.59 4.40 -12.50
CA THR A 521 8.33 5.00 -12.99
C THR A 521 7.97 4.40 -14.35
N PRO A 522 7.56 3.12 -14.44
CA PRO A 522 6.92 2.65 -15.64
C PRO A 522 5.60 3.42 -15.80
N THR A 523 5.64 4.42 -16.68
CA THR A 523 4.48 5.20 -17.12
C THR A 523 3.93 4.52 -18.37
N HIS A 524 2.84 3.79 -18.23
CA HIS A 524 2.08 3.33 -19.38
C HIS A 524 1.10 4.43 -19.75
N THR A 525 1.06 4.83 -21.02
CA THR A 525 0.10 5.81 -21.54
C THR A 525 -0.78 5.12 -22.55
N GLU A 526 -2.09 5.28 -22.39
CA GLU A 526 -3.09 4.91 -23.39
C GLU A 526 -3.69 6.17 -23.99
N LEU A 527 -3.63 6.28 -25.31
CA LEU A 527 -4.29 7.33 -26.08
C LEU A 527 -5.57 6.71 -26.64
N ARG A 528 -6.71 6.98 -25.99
CA ARG A 528 -8.04 6.52 -26.43
C ARG A 528 -8.75 7.63 -27.19
N ASP A 529 -9.85 7.30 -27.86
CA ASP A 529 -10.64 8.26 -28.63
C ASP A 529 -11.21 9.37 -27.73
N GLU A 530 -11.66 9.01 -26.53
CA GLU A 530 -12.35 9.91 -25.60
C GLU A 530 -11.45 10.52 -24.52
N LYS A 531 -10.27 9.95 -24.27
CA LYS A 531 -9.38 10.35 -23.17
C LYS A 531 -7.94 9.87 -23.34
N VAL A 532 -7.04 10.51 -22.61
CA VAL A 532 -5.68 10.00 -22.37
C VAL A 532 -5.60 9.43 -20.96
N VAL A 533 -5.01 8.25 -20.80
CA VAL A 533 -4.84 7.59 -19.50
C VAL A 533 -3.37 7.33 -19.23
N LEU A 534 -2.88 7.81 -18.10
CA LEU A 534 -1.54 7.54 -17.59
C LEU A 534 -1.65 6.59 -16.39
N PHE A 535 -0.89 5.50 -16.43
CA PHE A 535 -0.75 4.55 -15.33
C PHE A 535 0.66 4.64 -14.75
N ALA A 536 0.76 4.76 -13.43
CA ALA A 536 2.01 4.67 -12.70
C ALA A 536 1.86 3.68 -11.56
N THR A 537 2.69 2.64 -11.53
CA THR A 537 2.62 1.62 -10.46
C THR A 537 3.04 2.21 -9.11
N TYR A 538 3.90 3.23 -9.12
CA TYR A 538 4.35 3.97 -7.96
C TYR A 538 4.67 5.39 -8.39
N LEU A 539 4.26 6.37 -7.59
CA LEU A 539 4.54 7.79 -7.78
C LEU A 539 4.97 8.37 -6.43
N ALA A 540 6.26 8.61 -6.26
CA ALA A 540 6.79 9.20 -5.05
C ALA A 540 6.18 10.59 -4.77
N LYS A 541 6.23 11.05 -3.52
CA LYS A 541 5.80 12.40 -3.17
C LYS A 541 6.58 13.45 -3.95
N GLY A 542 5.88 14.44 -4.47
CA GLY A 542 6.45 15.51 -5.26
C GLY A 542 5.47 16.13 -6.25
N THR A 543 5.99 17.01 -7.10
CA THR A 543 5.23 17.66 -8.17
C THR A 543 5.70 17.17 -9.52
N TYR A 544 4.74 16.76 -10.35
CA TYR A 544 4.96 16.18 -11.66
C TYR A 544 4.20 16.97 -12.73
N GLN A 545 4.77 17.03 -13.92
CA GLN A 545 4.15 17.52 -15.14
C GLN A 545 4.04 16.38 -16.13
N TYR A 546 2.80 16.08 -16.52
CA TYR A 546 2.51 15.17 -17.62
C TYR A 546 2.06 15.98 -18.82
N THR A 547 2.73 15.80 -19.96
CA THR A 547 2.41 16.49 -21.21
C THR A 547 2.12 15.52 -22.32
N TYR A 548 1.15 15.85 -23.16
CA TYR A 548 0.86 15.15 -24.42
C TYR A 548 0.29 16.13 -25.45
N LEU A 549 0.16 15.68 -26.71
CA LEU A 549 -0.34 16.50 -27.81
C LEU A 549 -1.73 16.04 -28.26
N MET A 550 -2.58 16.99 -28.62
CA MET A 550 -3.86 16.75 -29.28
C MET A 550 -4.06 17.73 -30.44
N ARG A 551 -4.92 17.38 -31.39
CA ARG A 551 -5.29 18.20 -32.54
C ARG A 551 -6.74 18.66 -32.41
N ALA A 552 -7.00 19.93 -32.72
CA ALA A 552 -8.37 20.42 -32.89
C ALA A 552 -8.90 20.03 -34.29
N SER A 553 -9.94 19.20 -34.34
CA SER A 553 -10.46 18.59 -35.58
C SER A 553 -11.84 19.12 -35.97
N LEU A 554 -12.74 19.33 -35.01
CA LEU A 554 -14.13 19.74 -35.27
C LEU A 554 -14.46 21.08 -34.61
N PRO A 555 -15.02 22.07 -35.34
CA PRO A 555 -15.43 23.33 -34.76
C PRO A 555 -16.68 23.15 -33.88
N GLY A 556 -16.72 23.83 -32.74
CA GLY A 556 -17.81 23.73 -31.78
C GLY A 556 -17.45 24.23 -30.39
N SER A 557 -18.43 24.20 -29.48
CA SER A 557 -18.22 24.45 -28.06
C SER A 557 -18.41 23.14 -27.31
N PHE A 558 -17.37 22.71 -26.59
CA PHE A 558 -17.33 21.40 -25.97
C PHE A 558 -17.21 21.53 -24.45
N GLN A 559 -18.07 20.82 -23.73
CA GLN A 559 -17.90 20.62 -22.30
C GLN A 559 -16.82 19.56 -22.09
N VAL A 560 -15.81 19.89 -21.29
CA VAL A 560 -14.69 19.00 -21.00
C VAL A 560 -14.79 18.54 -19.56
N MET A 561 -14.84 17.23 -19.39
CA MET A 561 -14.80 16.60 -18.07
C MET A 561 -13.46 16.92 -17.37
N PRO A 562 -13.44 16.98 -16.03
CA PRO A 562 -12.22 17.12 -15.24
C PRO A 562 -11.15 16.10 -15.60
N ALA A 563 -9.88 16.49 -15.49
CA ALA A 563 -8.81 15.51 -15.34
C ALA A 563 -8.85 14.96 -13.90
N THR A 564 -8.69 13.65 -13.74
CA THR A 564 -8.75 12.97 -12.44
C THR A 564 -7.50 12.13 -12.24
N ALA A 565 -6.95 12.14 -11.02
CA ALA A 565 -5.90 11.20 -10.60
C ALA A 565 -6.32 10.50 -9.31
N TYR A 566 -6.15 9.18 -9.23
CA TYR A 566 -6.53 8.38 -8.06
C TYR A 566 -5.68 7.14 -7.90
N GLU A 567 -5.60 6.58 -6.68
CA GLU A 567 -5.04 5.26 -6.46
C GLU A 567 -6.06 4.17 -6.83
N MET A 568 -5.65 3.19 -7.63
CA MET A 568 -6.56 2.15 -8.13
C MET A 568 -7.23 1.33 -7.01
N TYR A 569 -6.49 1.04 -5.93
CA TYR A 569 -6.96 0.22 -4.81
C TYR A 569 -7.47 1.03 -3.61
N PHE A 570 -7.22 2.35 -3.60
CA PHE A 570 -7.77 3.32 -2.67
C PHE A 570 -8.39 4.48 -3.47
N PRO A 571 -9.47 4.25 -4.22
CA PRO A 571 -10.04 5.26 -5.12
C PRO A 571 -10.57 6.51 -4.38
N GLU A 572 -10.73 6.46 -3.06
CA GLU A 572 -10.98 7.62 -2.21
C GLU A 572 -9.76 8.55 -2.05
N VAL A 573 -8.56 8.05 -2.34
CA VAL A 573 -7.33 8.83 -2.47
C VAL A 573 -7.26 9.35 -3.90
N PHE A 574 -7.79 10.55 -4.11
CA PHE A 574 -7.89 11.13 -5.44
C PHE A 574 -7.72 12.66 -5.47
N GLY A 575 -7.65 13.18 -6.68
CA GLY A 575 -7.68 14.60 -6.99
C GLY A 575 -8.30 14.84 -8.35
N ARG A 576 -8.95 15.98 -8.53
CA ARG A 576 -9.50 16.37 -9.84
C ARG A 576 -9.37 17.86 -10.10
N SER A 577 -9.26 18.20 -11.38
CA SER A 577 -9.38 19.59 -11.85
C SER A 577 -10.85 20.05 -11.85
N ALA A 578 -11.10 21.31 -12.17
CA ALA A 578 -12.44 21.77 -12.50
C ALA A 578 -12.88 21.26 -13.89
N GLY A 579 -14.19 21.08 -14.07
CA GLY A 579 -14.78 20.98 -15.41
C GLY A 579 -14.69 22.32 -16.13
N ARG A 580 -14.54 22.30 -17.47
CA ARG A 580 -14.35 23.53 -18.26
C ARG A 580 -15.01 23.43 -19.63
N ARG A 581 -15.22 24.58 -20.26
CA ARG A 581 -15.64 24.68 -21.66
C ARG A 581 -14.43 24.98 -22.54
N PHE A 582 -14.33 24.31 -23.68
CA PHE A 582 -13.29 24.55 -24.69
C PHE A 582 -13.93 24.87 -26.04
N GLU A 583 -13.45 25.92 -26.71
CA GLU A 583 -14.01 26.40 -27.97
C GLU A 583 -13.08 26.12 -29.15
N ILE A 584 -13.64 25.57 -30.24
CA ILE A 584 -12.90 25.34 -31.48
C ILE A 584 -13.57 26.16 -32.58
N THR A 585 -12.85 27.18 -33.07
CA THR A 585 -13.31 28.03 -34.16
C THR A 585 -12.81 27.51 -35.51
N ARG A 586 -13.49 27.89 -36.59
CA ARG A 586 -13.06 27.55 -37.95
C ARG A 586 -11.76 28.24 -38.36
#